data_AF-A0AAF0HJA5-F1
#
_entry.id   AF-A0AAF0HJA5-F1
#
_cell.length_a   1.000
_cell.length_b   1.000
_cell.length_c   1.000
_cell.angle_alpha   90.00
_cell.angle_beta   90.00
_cell.angle_gamma   90.00
#
_symmetry.space_group_name_H-M   'P 1'
#
loop_
_entity.id
_entity.type
_entity.pdbx_description
1 polymer ?
#
loop_
_entity_poly.entity_id
_entity_poly.type
_entity_poly.pdbx_seq_one_letter_code
_entity_poly.pdbx_strand_id
1 'polypeptide(L)'
;MTRDDYKFYIHYSYVLEKMNYTLLTRIDKLITLMLIVLGFSVFAPYSNLFIFGLFVAVLSVLQLVYQFGQEAGMSKEQARHYKRLLIESDTLSEDQLQARYLKIQDTDSNPWKSLERAAFIRACIFAGVPTKYDLTTKEKFIAWCAGDLPLENELTDINDDQQA
;
A
#
# COMPACT_ATOMS: atom_id res chain seq x y z
N MET A 1 13.11 -13.28 -18.73
CA MET A 1 13.22 -12.67 -17.40
C MET A 1 14.47 -13.23 -16.76
N THR A 2 15.42 -12.35 -16.45
CA THR A 2 16.62 -12.69 -15.68
C THR A 2 16.29 -12.73 -14.18
N ARG A 3 17.19 -13.25 -13.36
CA ARG A 3 17.04 -13.28 -11.89
C ARG A 3 16.80 -11.88 -11.30
N ASP A 4 17.38 -10.86 -11.92
CA ASP A 4 17.22 -9.47 -11.49
C ASP A 4 15.82 -8.93 -11.80
N ASP A 5 15.21 -9.32 -12.93
CA ASP A 5 13.82 -9.00 -13.23
C ASP A 5 12.88 -9.58 -12.16
N TYR A 6 13.09 -10.84 -11.76
CA TYR A 6 12.28 -11.47 -10.71
C TYR A 6 12.44 -10.76 -9.36
N LYS A 7 13.66 -10.37 -8.97
CA LYS A 7 13.91 -9.58 -7.75
C LYS A 7 13.18 -8.24 -7.80
N PHE A 8 13.13 -7.58 -8.97
CA PHE A 8 12.37 -6.36 -9.18
C PHE A 8 10.86 -6.55 -8.96
N TYR A 9 10.24 -7.54 -9.63
CA TYR A 9 8.81 -7.78 -9.50
C TYR A 9 8.39 -8.23 -8.09
N ILE A 10 9.23 -9.01 -7.40
CA ILE A 10 9.01 -9.39 -6.00
C ILE A 10 9.08 -8.16 -5.09
N HIS A 11 10.07 -7.28 -5.29
CA HIS A 11 10.20 -6.06 -4.51
C HIS A 11 9.03 -5.09 -4.75
N TYR A 12 8.61 -4.96 -6.00
CA TYR A 12 7.43 -4.20 -6.39
C TYR A 12 6.17 -4.69 -5.67
N SER A 13 5.89 -5.99 -5.73
CA SER A 13 4.71 -6.61 -5.11
C SER A 13 4.75 -6.42 -3.59
N TYR A 14 5.93 -6.57 -2.97
CA TYR A 14 6.13 -6.29 -1.55
C TYR A 14 5.82 -4.84 -1.17
N VAL A 15 6.31 -3.87 -1.94
CA VAL A 15 6.08 -2.44 -1.68
C VAL A 15 4.60 -2.11 -1.85
N LEU A 16 3.95 -2.63 -2.89
CA LEU A 16 2.53 -2.42 -3.15
C LEU A 16 1.66 -2.91 -1.98
N GLU A 17 1.87 -4.15 -1.54
CA GLU A 17 1.15 -4.73 -0.41
C GLU A 17 1.42 -3.98 0.89
N LYS A 18 2.68 -3.60 1.15
CA LYS A 18 3.03 -2.80 2.33
C LYS A 18 2.32 -1.43 2.35
N MET A 19 2.24 -0.77 1.20
CA MET A 19 1.55 0.52 1.06
C MET A 19 0.03 0.36 1.23
N ASN A 20 -0.56 -0.69 0.65
CA ASN A 20 -1.98 -1.01 0.77
C ASN A 20 -2.37 -1.29 2.24
N TYR A 21 -1.61 -2.15 2.93
CA TYR A 21 -1.76 -2.40 4.37
C TYR A 21 -1.74 -1.12 5.20
N THR A 22 -0.77 -0.25 4.96
CA THR A 22 -0.58 0.96 5.77
C THR A 22 -1.73 1.94 5.56
N LEU A 23 -2.19 2.08 4.32
CA LEU A 23 -3.31 2.94 3.97
C LEU A 23 -4.62 2.43 4.57
N LEU A 24 -4.96 1.16 4.38
CA LEU A 24 -6.16 0.55 4.94
C LEU A 24 -6.19 0.65 6.47
N THR A 25 -5.06 0.39 7.12
CA THR A 25 -4.92 0.52 8.59
C THR A 25 -5.15 1.96 9.06
N ARG A 26 -4.66 2.95 8.29
CA ARG A 26 -4.88 4.37 8.62
C ARG A 26 -6.34 4.78 8.42
N ILE A 27 -6.99 4.32 7.35
CA ILE A 27 -8.42 4.56 7.11
C ILE A 27 -9.27 3.99 8.23
N ASP A 28 -9.04 2.73 8.62
CA ASP A 28 -9.80 2.08 9.69
C ASP A 28 -9.66 2.83 11.03
N LYS A 29 -8.43 3.26 11.37
CA LYS A 29 -8.18 4.07 12.56
C LYS A 29 -8.84 5.46 12.49
N LEU A 30 -8.86 6.10 11.32
CA LEU A 30 -9.53 7.38 11.12
C LEU A 30 -11.05 7.26 11.26
N ILE A 31 -11.65 6.22 10.68
CA ILE A 31 -13.09 5.94 10.83
C ILE A 31 -13.42 5.70 12.31
N THR A 32 -12.62 4.89 13.00
CA THR A 32 -12.78 4.61 14.43
C THR A 32 -12.65 5.89 15.27
N LEU A 33 -11.66 6.73 14.98
CA LEU A 33 -11.50 8.02 15.67
C LEU A 33 -12.70 8.94 15.44
N MET A 34 -13.21 9.02 14.20
CA MET A 34 -14.39 9.81 13.88
C MET A 34 -15.62 9.29 14.60
N LEU A 35 -15.84 7.98 14.65
CA LEU A 35 -16.94 7.37 15.41
C LEU A 35 -16.88 7.75 16.89
N ILE A 36 -15.69 7.72 17.50
CA ILE A 36 -15.49 8.12 18.90
C ILE A 36 -15.81 9.60 19.11
N VAL A 37 -15.28 10.49 18.25
CA VAL A 37 -15.52 11.94 18.33
C VAL A 37 -17.01 12.26 18.13
N LEU A 38 -17.67 11.65 17.15
CA LEU A 38 -19.10 11.81 16.91
C LEU A 38 -19.93 11.26 18.07
N GLY A 39 -19.51 10.14 18.66
CA GLY A 39 -20.12 9.57 19.87
C GLY A 39 -20.07 10.53 21.06
N PHE A 40 -18.94 11.21 21.28
CA PHE A 40 -18.84 12.25 22.30
C PHE A 40 -19.64 13.51 21.95
N SER A 41 -19.79 13.84 20.66
CA SER A 41 -20.55 15.01 20.22
C SER A 41 -22.03 14.95 20.59
N VAL A 42 -22.59 13.76 20.82
CA VAL A 42 -23.98 13.57 21.26
C VAL A 42 -24.26 14.25 22.61
N PHE A 43 -23.25 14.39 23.47
CA PHE A 43 -23.36 15.04 24.77
C PHE A 43 -23.27 16.58 24.72
N ALA A 44 -22.97 17.17 23.55
CA ALA A 44 -22.86 18.62 23.42
C ALA A 44 -24.25 19.28 23.34
N PRO A 45 -24.51 20.35 24.12
CA PRO A 45 -25.84 20.97 24.23
C PRO A 45 -26.32 21.65 22.95
N TYR A 46 -25.41 21.93 22.00
CA TYR A 46 -25.71 22.53 20.69
C TYR A 46 -25.68 21.51 19.53
N SER A 47 -25.66 20.21 19.82
CA SER A 47 -25.51 19.18 18.77
C SER A 47 -26.85 18.87 18.08
N ASN A 48 -26.82 18.80 16.74
CA ASN A 48 -27.94 18.28 15.97
C ASN A 48 -27.88 16.74 15.96
N LEU A 49 -28.53 16.11 16.94
CA LEU A 49 -28.52 14.67 17.18
C LEU A 49 -28.81 13.81 15.94
N PHE A 50 -29.67 14.29 15.02
CA PHE A 50 -30.01 13.58 13.80
C PHE A 50 -28.82 13.48 12.82
N ILE A 51 -28.10 14.59 12.63
CA ILE A 51 -26.95 14.64 11.71
C ILE A 51 -25.82 13.76 12.24
N PHE A 52 -25.50 13.88 13.54
CA PHE A 52 -24.46 13.07 14.17
C PHE A 52 -24.81 11.58 14.15
N GLY A 53 -26.07 11.23 14.46
CA GLY A 53 -26.55 9.85 14.38
C GLY A 53 -26.45 9.25 12.98
N LEU A 54 -26.80 10.03 11.94
CA LEU A 54 -26.65 9.60 10.54
C LEU A 54 -25.19 9.35 10.18
N PHE A 55 -24.27 10.23 10.55
CA PHE A 55 -22.84 10.04 10.31
C PHE A 55 -22.29 8.80 11.03
N VAL A 56 -22.66 8.59 12.29
CA VAL A 56 -22.27 7.40 13.04
C VAL A 56 -22.77 6.14 12.35
N ALA A 57 -24.06 6.09 11.98
CA ALA A 57 -24.65 4.92 11.32
C ALA A 57 -23.96 4.60 9.98
N VAL A 58 -23.73 5.62 9.13
CA VAL A 58 -23.05 5.45 7.84
C VAL A 58 -21.62 4.95 8.03
N LEU A 59 -20.85 5.58 8.94
CA LEU A 59 -19.47 5.18 9.21
C LEU A 59 -19.38 3.76 9.80
N SER A 60 -20.31 3.38 10.69
CA SER A 60 -20.36 2.02 11.25
C SER A 60 -20.68 0.97 10.19
N VAL A 61 -21.64 1.24 9.29
CA VAL A 61 -21.95 0.33 8.18
C VAL A 61 -20.76 0.23 7.22
N LEU A 62 -20.11 1.35 6.89
CA LEU A 62 -18.90 1.33 6.05
C LEU A 62 -17.78 0.50 6.67
N GLN A 63 -17.53 0.65 7.97
CA GLN A 63 -16.50 -0.14 8.67
C GLN A 63 -16.82 -1.64 8.67
N LEU A 64 -18.11 -1.99 8.82
CA LEU A 64 -18.57 -3.38 8.84
C LEU A 64 -18.57 -4.03 7.46
N VAL A 65 -18.97 -3.31 6.42
CA VAL A 65 -19.06 -3.83 5.04
C VAL A 65 -17.68 -3.97 4.42
N TYR A 66 -16.83 -2.95 4.52
CA TYR A 66 -15.53 -2.97 3.85
C TYR A 66 -14.45 -3.72 4.63
N GLN A 67 -14.66 -3.98 5.93
CA GLN A 67 -13.73 -4.75 6.78
C GLN A 67 -12.26 -4.37 6.55
N PHE A 68 -11.97 -3.06 6.48
CA PHE A 68 -10.66 -2.53 6.13
C PHE A 68 -9.52 -3.12 6.99
N GLY A 69 -9.81 -3.46 8.25
CA GLY A 69 -8.88 -4.15 9.14
C GLY A 69 -8.53 -5.59 8.73
N GLN A 70 -9.48 -6.37 8.17
CA GLN A 70 -9.20 -7.71 7.67
C GLN A 70 -8.41 -7.67 6.36
N GLU A 71 -8.80 -6.81 5.41
CA GLU A 71 -8.06 -6.62 4.16
C GLU A 71 -6.62 -6.14 4.43
N ALA A 72 -6.45 -5.22 5.38
CA ALA A 72 -5.12 -4.82 5.85
C ALA A 72 -4.34 -6.02 6.43
N GLY A 73 -5.00 -6.87 7.23
CA GLY A 73 -4.40 -8.08 7.80
C GLY A 73 -3.86 -9.03 6.73
N MET A 74 -4.66 -9.31 5.69
CA MET A 74 -4.27 -10.17 4.57
C MET A 74 -3.10 -9.59 3.78
N SER A 75 -3.18 -8.30 3.45
CA SER A 75 -2.13 -7.57 2.74
C SER A 75 -0.80 -7.56 3.52
N LYS A 76 -0.85 -7.44 4.85
CA LYS A 76 0.33 -7.56 5.72
C LYS A 76 0.96 -8.94 5.69
N GLU A 77 0.13 -9.98 5.69
CA GLU A 77 0.59 -11.36 5.64
C GLU A 77 1.27 -11.65 4.29
N GLN A 78 0.67 -11.21 3.19
CA GLN A 78 1.25 -11.29 1.85
C GLN A 78 2.57 -10.52 1.74
N ALA A 79 2.64 -9.28 2.23
CA ALA A 79 3.89 -8.53 2.29
C ALA A 79 4.99 -9.30 3.06
N ARG A 80 4.63 -10.02 4.13
CA ARG A 80 5.57 -10.85 4.88
C ARG A 80 6.04 -12.05 4.06
N HIS A 81 5.15 -12.69 3.29
CA HIS A 81 5.49 -13.78 2.37
C HIS A 81 6.45 -13.31 1.27
N TYR A 82 6.19 -12.16 0.64
CA TYR A 82 7.08 -11.58 -0.36
C TYR A 82 8.44 -11.17 0.21
N LYS A 83 8.48 -10.57 1.41
CA LYS A 83 9.76 -10.24 2.08
C LYS A 83 10.58 -11.49 2.37
N ARG A 84 9.94 -12.56 2.82
CA ARG A 84 10.61 -13.84 3.07
C ARG A 84 11.18 -14.41 1.78
N LEU A 85 10.41 -14.37 0.69
CA LEU A 85 10.86 -14.82 -0.63
C LEU A 85 12.04 -13.97 -1.14
N LEU A 86 12.02 -12.66 -0.90
CA LEU A 86 13.12 -11.76 -1.28
C LEU A 86 14.43 -12.12 -0.55
N ILE A 87 14.37 -12.47 0.74
CA ILE A 87 15.55 -12.91 1.51
C ILE A 87 16.05 -14.29 1.04
N GLU A 88 15.13 -15.21 0.75
CA GLU A 88 15.46 -16.54 0.20
C GLU A 88 15.89 -16.49 -1.28
N SER A 89 15.67 -15.38 -1.97
CA SER A 89 15.95 -15.25 -3.41
C SER A 89 17.44 -15.36 -3.76
N ASP A 90 18.33 -15.18 -2.78
CA ASP A 90 19.78 -15.30 -2.96
C ASP A 90 20.27 -16.75 -2.80
N THR A 91 19.55 -17.56 -2.03
CA THR A 91 19.91 -18.95 -1.73
C THR A 91 19.15 -19.98 -2.58
N LEU A 92 18.02 -19.61 -3.19
CA LEU A 92 17.23 -20.50 -4.05
C LEU A 92 17.70 -20.52 -5.51
N SER A 93 17.54 -21.68 -6.15
CA SER A 93 17.64 -21.83 -7.61
C SER A 93 16.50 -21.10 -8.32
N GLU A 94 16.73 -20.63 -9.55
CA GLU A 94 15.79 -19.83 -10.35
C GLU A 94 14.43 -20.52 -10.53
N ASP A 95 14.42 -21.83 -10.81
CA ASP A 95 13.19 -22.62 -10.96
C ASP A 95 12.36 -22.69 -9.67
N GLN A 96 13.03 -22.79 -8.52
CA GLN A 96 12.36 -22.82 -7.21
C GLN A 96 11.84 -21.45 -6.81
N LEU A 97 12.55 -20.38 -7.18
CA LEU A 97 12.11 -19.01 -6.98
C LEU A 97 10.85 -18.72 -7.79
N GLN A 98 10.82 -19.11 -9.06
CA GLN A 98 9.67 -18.93 -9.94
C GLN A 98 8.44 -19.72 -9.45
N ALA A 99 8.63 -20.98 -9.06
CA ALA A 99 7.54 -21.81 -8.54
C ALA A 99 6.94 -21.24 -7.24
N ARG A 100 7.78 -20.71 -6.34
CA ARG A 100 7.31 -20.06 -5.10
C ARG A 100 6.67 -18.71 -5.37
N TYR A 101 7.17 -17.94 -6.34
CA TYR A 101 6.58 -16.68 -6.74
C TYR A 101 5.16 -16.87 -7.29
N LEU A 102 4.98 -17.83 -8.21
CA LEU A 102 3.66 -18.15 -8.79
C LEU A 102 2.65 -18.56 -7.70
N LYS A 103 3.10 -19.36 -6.73
CA LYS A 103 2.26 -19.80 -5.61
C LYS A 103 1.81 -18.65 -4.69
N ILE A 104 2.63 -17.60 -4.54
CA ILE A 104 2.24 -16.42 -3.75
C ILE A 104 1.29 -15.54 -4.57
N GLN A 105 1.51 -15.39 -5.89
CA GLN A 105 0.58 -14.68 -6.78
C GLN A 105 -0.83 -15.29 -6.80
N ASP A 106 -0.97 -16.61 -6.71
CA ASP A 106 -2.29 -17.25 -6.67
C ASP A 106 -3.13 -16.82 -5.44
N THR A 107 -2.46 -16.33 -4.39
CA THR A 107 -3.10 -15.86 -3.16
C THR A 107 -3.08 -14.34 -3.05
N ASP A 108 -2.64 -13.59 -4.07
CA ASP A 108 -2.44 -12.14 -3.96
C ASP A 108 -3.76 -11.42 -3.65
N SER A 109 -3.69 -10.37 -2.84
CA SER A 109 -4.85 -9.51 -2.63
C SER A 109 -5.07 -8.69 -3.90
N ASN A 110 -6.23 -8.05 -4.03
CA ASN A 110 -6.49 -7.16 -5.16
C ASN A 110 -6.21 -5.72 -4.69
N PRO A 111 -4.94 -5.24 -4.70
CA PRO A 111 -4.61 -3.93 -4.19
C PRO A 111 -5.29 -2.85 -5.01
N TRP A 112 -5.55 -1.70 -4.38
CA TRP A 112 -6.13 -0.56 -5.07
C TRP A 112 -5.21 -0.10 -6.21
N LYS A 113 -5.74 -0.06 -7.44
CA LYS A 113 -5.03 0.35 -8.66
C LYS A 113 -4.33 1.70 -8.56
N SER A 114 -4.81 2.60 -7.69
CA SER A 114 -4.17 3.89 -7.44
C SER A 114 -2.82 3.81 -6.72
N LEU A 115 -2.51 2.68 -6.06
CA LEU A 115 -1.20 2.43 -5.43
C LEU A 115 -0.21 1.75 -6.39
N GLU A 116 -0.71 1.14 -7.47
CA GLU A 116 0.07 0.37 -8.45
C GLU A 116 1.19 1.22 -9.06
N ARG A 117 0.87 2.45 -9.46
CA ARG A 117 1.83 3.43 -10.04
C ARG A 117 2.85 3.93 -9.02
N ALA A 118 2.42 4.21 -7.79
CA ALA A 118 3.33 4.69 -6.75
C ALA A 118 4.33 3.61 -6.32
N ALA A 119 3.85 2.37 -6.17
CA ALA A 119 4.71 1.22 -5.90
C ALA A 119 5.69 0.94 -7.05
N PHE A 120 5.27 1.20 -8.30
CA PHE A 120 6.07 0.92 -9.49
C PHE A 120 7.27 1.85 -9.56
N ILE A 121 7.01 3.15 -9.40
CA ILE A 121 8.06 4.17 -9.36
C ILE A 121 9.06 3.88 -8.24
N ARG A 122 8.58 3.38 -7.10
CA ARG A 122 9.45 3.03 -5.98
C ARG A 122 10.28 1.76 -6.22
N ALA A 123 9.74 0.78 -6.91
CA ALA A 123 10.51 -0.38 -7.37
C ALA A 123 11.59 0.05 -8.37
N CYS A 124 11.29 1.00 -9.27
CA CYS A 124 12.26 1.58 -10.19
C CYS A 124 13.41 2.29 -9.49
N ILE A 125 13.12 3.05 -8.43
CA ILE A 125 14.16 3.65 -7.56
C ILE A 125 15.04 2.55 -6.94
N PHE A 126 14.44 1.50 -6.39
CA PHE A 126 15.20 0.40 -5.77
C PHE A 126 16.12 -0.34 -6.75
N ALA A 127 15.70 -0.50 -8.01
CA ALA A 127 16.50 -1.15 -9.04
C ALA A 127 17.41 -0.22 -9.83
N GLY A 128 17.43 1.09 -9.51
CA GLY A 128 18.24 2.08 -10.24
C GLY A 128 17.85 2.22 -11.71
N VAL A 129 16.58 1.97 -12.04
CA VAL A 129 16.08 2.06 -13.43
C VAL A 129 15.52 3.47 -13.67
N PRO A 130 16.03 4.20 -14.68
CA PRO A 130 15.57 5.56 -14.99
C PRO A 130 14.11 5.52 -15.42
N THR A 131 13.24 6.17 -14.67
CA THR A 131 11.81 6.25 -14.98
C THR A 131 11.28 7.67 -14.84
N LYS A 132 10.29 8.02 -15.67
CA LYS A 132 9.63 9.32 -15.58
C LYS A 132 8.71 9.35 -14.36
N TYR A 133 8.86 10.39 -13.55
CA TYR A 133 7.96 10.66 -12.44
C TYR A 133 6.60 11.13 -12.97
N ASP A 134 5.64 10.23 -13.05
CA ASP A 134 4.28 10.51 -13.55
C ASP A 134 3.20 10.17 -12.50
N LEU A 135 3.35 10.74 -11.30
CA LEU A 135 2.32 10.65 -10.25
C LEU A 135 1.34 11.83 -10.35
N THR A 136 0.07 11.49 -10.53
CA THR A 136 -1.07 12.41 -10.41
C THR A 136 -1.18 12.90 -8.96
N THR A 137 -1.71 14.11 -8.73
CA THR A 137 -1.88 14.69 -7.38
C THR A 137 -2.66 13.79 -6.40
N LYS A 138 -3.63 13.01 -6.92
CA LYS A 138 -4.37 12.01 -6.13
C LYS A 138 -3.48 10.85 -5.69
N GLU A 139 -2.62 10.37 -6.58
CA GLU A 139 -1.66 9.30 -6.32
C GLU A 139 -0.58 9.77 -5.34
N LYS A 140 -0.14 11.04 -5.43
CA LYS A 140 0.74 11.67 -4.42
C LYS A 140 0.09 11.70 -3.04
N PHE A 141 -1.18 12.10 -2.94
CA PHE A 141 -1.89 12.12 -1.67
C PHE A 141 -2.03 10.69 -1.09
N ILE A 142 -2.39 9.72 -1.92
CA ILE A 142 -2.52 8.31 -1.54
C ILE A 142 -1.18 7.73 -1.10
N ALA A 143 -0.08 8.00 -1.81
CA ALA A 143 1.26 7.55 -1.46
C ALA A 143 1.78 8.20 -0.16
N TRP A 144 1.47 9.48 0.06
CA TRP A 144 1.70 10.17 1.33
C TRP A 144 0.89 9.54 2.47
N CYS A 145 -0.40 9.25 2.23
CA CYS A 145 -1.25 8.52 3.17
C CYS A 145 -0.75 7.10 3.43
N ALA A 146 -0.13 6.43 2.47
CA ALA A 146 0.52 5.13 2.64
C ALA A 146 1.86 5.22 3.40
N GLY A 147 2.37 6.44 3.66
CA GLY A 147 3.61 6.69 4.39
C GLY A 147 4.88 6.40 3.58
N ASP A 148 4.75 6.26 2.27
CA ASP A 148 5.82 5.86 1.37
C ASP A 148 5.72 6.62 0.05
N LEU A 149 5.88 7.94 0.12
CA LEU A 149 5.87 8.82 -1.05
C LEU A 149 7.25 8.73 -1.73
N PRO A 150 7.36 8.23 -2.97
CA PRO A 150 8.61 8.33 -3.72
C PRO A 150 8.95 9.82 -3.94
N LEU A 151 10.14 10.24 -3.50
CA LEU A 151 10.61 11.60 -3.69
C LEU A 151 11.09 11.78 -5.13
N GLU A 152 10.67 12.88 -5.74
CA GLU A 152 11.04 13.24 -7.12
C GLU A 152 12.58 13.37 -7.26
N ASN A 153 13.26 13.89 -6.23
CA ASN A 153 14.71 14.08 -6.23
C ASN A 153 15.51 12.77 -6.37
N GLU A 154 15.03 11.66 -5.80
CA GLU A 154 15.73 10.36 -5.90
C GLU A 154 15.76 9.83 -7.33
N LEU A 155 14.77 10.18 -8.16
CA LEU A 155 14.74 9.79 -9.58
C LEU A 155 15.60 10.70 -10.45
N THR A 156 15.74 11.96 -10.07
CA THR A 156 16.62 12.91 -10.77
C THR A 156 18.08 12.50 -10.58
N ASP A 157 18.47 12.16 -9.35
CA ASP A 157 19.85 11.74 -9.03
C ASP A 157 20.26 10.47 -9.81
N ILE A 158 19.36 9.48 -9.94
CA ILE A 158 19.62 8.25 -10.72
C ILE A 158 19.76 8.53 -12.22
N ASN A 159 18.95 9.45 -12.76
CA ASN A 159 19.04 9.83 -14.18
C ASN A 159 20.34 10.58 -14.48
N ASP A 160 20.84 11.38 -13.53
CA ASP A 160 22.08 12.12 -13.65
C ASP A 160 23.31 11.19 -13.53
N ASP A 161 23.28 10.22 -12.61
CA ASP A 161 24.35 9.22 -12.42
C ASP A 161 24.52 8.26 -13.63
N GLN A 162 23.47 8.04 -14.43
CA GLN A 162 23.57 7.25 -15.67
C GLN A 162 23.93 8.06 -16.93
N GLN A 163 23.92 9.40 -16.84
CA GLN A 163 24.32 10.30 -17.93
C GLN A 163 25.77 10.80 -17.81
N ALA A 164 26.41 10.60 -16.66
CA ALA A 164 27.83 10.89 -16.39
C ALA A 164 28.76 9.72 -16.80
#